data_AF-A0A839Q3J4-F1
#
_entry.id   AF-A0A839Q3J4-F1
#
_cell.length_a   1.000
_cell.length_b   1.000
_cell.length_c   1.000
_cell.angle_alpha   90.00
_cell.angle_beta   90.00
_cell.angle_gamma   90.00
#
_symmetry.space_group_name_H-M   'P 1'
#
loop_
_entity.id
_entity.type
_entity.pdbx_description
1 polymer ?
#
loop_
_entity_poly.entity_id
_entity_poly.type
_entity_poly.pdbx_seq_one_letter_code
_entity_poly.pdbx_strand_id
1 'polypeptide(L)'
;MTRRRTAGQKLREKMTTALEATGVAGIEFDEYETEALDRACAAADRAEQLQAVYDVELAGEARPTMLSRLSAELRHCERQSVQMLERVRLTEELPKSARHQRAAQTRWDRHRKRNEARVGPRPQQVGS
;
A
#
# COMPACT_ATOMS: atom_id res chain seq x y z
N MET A 1 17.62 6.52 -13.08
CA MET A 1 16.98 7.00 -11.83
C MET A 1 16.06 5.90 -11.29
N THR A 2 16.40 5.31 -10.15
CA THR A 2 15.57 4.29 -9.50
C THR A 2 14.27 4.92 -9.04
N ARG A 3 13.12 4.38 -9.45
CA ARG A 3 11.82 4.93 -9.03
C ARG A 3 11.67 4.75 -7.52
N ARG A 4 11.50 5.86 -6.79
CA ARG A 4 11.25 5.81 -5.34
C ARG A 4 9.97 5.01 -5.08
N ARG A 5 10.03 4.09 -4.12
CA ARG A 5 8.86 3.32 -3.67
C ARG A 5 7.84 4.24 -3.00
N THR A 6 6.56 4.05 -3.31
CA THR A 6 5.47 4.78 -2.66
C THR A 6 5.27 4.31 -1.22
N ALA A 7 4.54 5.09 -0.43
CA ALA A 7 4.22 4.71 0.95
C ALA A 7 3.47 3.35 1.05
N GLY A 8 2.51 3.10 0.17
CA GLY A 8 1.80 1.83 0.09
C GLY A 8 2.72 0.65 -0.27
N GLN A 9 3.66 0.84 -1.20
CA GLN A 9 4.65 -0.20 -1.52
C GLN A 9 5.54 -0.55 -0.33
N LYS A 10 5.98 0.45 0.44
CA LYS A 10 6.76 0.24 1.67
C LYS A 10 5.95 -0.47 2.74
N LEU A 11 4.67 -0.12 2.89
CA LEU A 11 3.77 -0.81 3.82
C LEU A 11 3.58 -2.28 3.45
N ARG A 12 3.31 -2.56 2.16
CA ARG A 12 3.17 -3.93 1.65
C ARG A 12 4.40 -4.78 1.95
N GLU A 13 5.58 -4.24 1.68
CA GLU A 13 6.85 -4.90 1.96
C GLU A 13 7.02 -5.16 3.46
N LYS A 14 6.77 -4.17 4.32
CA LYS A 14 6.85 -4.33 5.78
C LYS A 14 5.92 -5.44 6.27
N MET A 15 4.69 -5.53 5.74
CA MET A 15 3.74 -6.57 6.12
C MET A 15 4.14 -7.95 5.59
N THR A 16 4.65 -8.04 4.35
CA THR A 16 5.19 -9.29 3.81
C THR A 16 6.40 -9.76 4.62
N THR A 17 7.35 -8.88 4.95
CA THR A 17 8.49 -9.20 5.83
C THR A 17 8.02 -9.66 7.21
N ALA A 18 6.98 -9.03 7.78
CA ALA A 18 6.42 -9.45 9.06
C ALA A 18 5.77 -10.84 8.97
N LEU A 19 5.11 -11.15 7.85
CA LEU A 19 4.52 -12.47 7.61
C LEU A 19 5.61 -13.54 7.45
N GLU A 20 6.67 -13.25 6.70
CA GLU A 20 7.83 -14.15 6.55
C GLU A 20 8.55 -14.39 7.88
N ALA A 21 8.64 -13.37 8.72
CA ALA A 21 9.26 -13.46 10.06
C ALA A 21 8.50 -14.39 11.03
N THR A 22 7.28 -14.83 10.70
CA THR A 22 6.56 -15.86 11.47
C THR A 22 7.23 -17.23 11.37
N GLY A 23 8.05 -17.47 10.34
CA GLY A 23 8.75 -18.74 10.12
C GLY A 23 7.87 -19.86 9.58
N VAL A 24 6.58 -19.59 9.32
CA VAL A 24 5.65 -20.58 8.76
C VAL A 24 5.93 -20.74 7.26
N ALA A 25 6.37 -21.93 6.86
CA ALA A 25 6.69 -22.19 5.45
C ALA A 25 5.44 -22.10 4.56
N GLY A 26 5.52 -21.29 3.50
CA GLY A 26 4.42 -21.11 2.54
C GLY A 26 3.23 -20.31 3.09
N ILE A 27 3.42 -19.55 4.17
CA ILE A 27 2.41 -18.63 4.68
C ILE A 27 2.15 -17.51 3.67
N GLU A 28 0.87 -17.25 3.41
CA GLU A 28 0.41 -16.17 2.55
C GLU A 28 -0.83 -15.54 3.19
N PHE A 29 -1.02 -14.24 2.99
CA PHE A 29 -2.27 -13.58 3.35
C PHE A 29 -3.43 -14.22 2.60
N ASP A 30 -4.54 -14.44 3.29
CA ASP A 30 -5.77 -14.88 2.64
C ASP A 30 -6.39 -13.76 1.77
N GLU A 31 -7.51 -14.06 1.11
CA GLU A 31 -8.19 -13.09 0.25
C GLU A 31 -8.68 -11.84 1.01
N TYR A 32 -9.17 -12.01 2.24
CA TYR A 32 -9.70 -10.93 3.06
C TYR A 32 -8.58 -10.05 3.59
N GLU A 33 -7.51 -10.67 4.09
CA GLU A 33 -6.32 -10.00 4.58
C GLU A 33 -5.60 -9.26 3.46
N THR A 34 -5.53 -9.89 2.29
CA THR A 34 -5.03 -9.27 1.08
C THR A 34 -5.83 -8.01 0.78
N GLU A 35 -7.15 -8.12 0.59
CA GLU A 35 -7.99 -6.96 0.26
C GLU A 35 -7.91 -5.85 1.33
N ALA A 36 -7.79 -6.21 2.62
CA ALA A 36 -7.56 -5.24 3.68
C ALA A 36 -6.19 -4.54 3.52
N LEU A 37 -5.14 -5.30 3.26
CA LEU A 37 -3.80 -4.77 3.00
C LEU A 37 -3.76 -3.87 1.76
N ASP A 38 -4.52 -4.18 0.70
CA ASP A 38 -4.64 -3.35 -0.51
C ASP A 38 -5.23 -1.99 -0.16
N ARG A 39 -6.33 -1.99 0.61
CA ARG A 39 -6.98 -0.76 1.07
C ARG A 39 -6.06 0.04 1.97
N ALA A 40 -5.29 -0.61 2.84
CA ALA A 40 -4.30 0.06 3.68
C ALA A 40 -3.19 0.71 2.82
N CYS A 41 -2.68 0.00 1.81
CA CYS A 41 -1.66 0.53 0.90
C CYS A 41 -2.18 1.72 0.10
N ALA A 42 -3.42 1.66 -0.41
CA ALA A 42 -4.04 2.76 -1.12
C ALA A 42 -4.26 3.99 -0.23
N ALA A 43 -4.64 3.80 1.04
CA ALA A 43 -4.75 4.88 2.02
C ALA A 43 -3.38 5.51 2.32
N ALA A 44 -2.32 4.70 2.46
CA ALA A 44 -0.96 5.18 2.66
C ALA A 44 -0.43 5.98 1.45
N ASP A 45 -0.67 5.51 0.22
CA ASP A 45 -0.32 6.24 -1.00
C ASP A 45 -1.05 7.60 -1.08
N ARG A 46 -2.32 7.64 -0.69
CA ARG A 46 -3.09 8.89 -0.64
C ARG A 46 -2.57 9.83 0.43
N ALA A 47 -2.21 9.31 1.61
CA ALA A 47 -1.59 10.12 2.66
C ALA A 47 -0.27 10.73 2.18
N GLU A 48 0.59 9.97 1.48
CA GLU A 48 1.84 10.49 0.90
C GLU A 48 1.58 11.63 -0.09
N GLN A 49 0.55 11.51 -0.94
CA GLN A 49 0.17 12.56 -1.89
C GLN A 49 -0.35 13.81 -1.18
N LEU A 50 -1.23 13.65 -0.18
CA LEU A 50 -1.78 14.75 0.60
C LEU A 50 -0.71 15.46 1.42
N GLN A 51 0.27 14.71 1.94
CA GLN A 51 1.39 15.28 2.69
C GLN A 51 2.22 16.19 1.79
N ALA A 52 2.50 15.76 0.55
CA ALA A 52 3.21 16.61 -0.41
C ALA A 52 2.46 17.92 -0.71
N VAL A 53 1.13 17.87 -0.82
CA VAL A 53 0.30 19.08 -1.02
C VAL A 53 0.28 19.96 0.22
N TYR A 54 0.19 19.35 1.41
CA TYR A 54 0.26 20.05 2.69
C TYR A 54 1.58 20.80 2.85
N ASP A 55 2.70 20.15 2.54
CA ASP A 55 4.04 20.75 2.66
C ASP A 55 4.20 21.94 1.71
N VAL A 56 3.66 21.83 0.48
CA VAL A 56 3.64 22.94 -0.49
C VAL A 56 2.79 24.10 0.00
N GLU A 57 1.59 23.84 0.51
CA GLU A 57 0.72 24.89 1.06
C GLU A 57 1.37 25.57 2.26
N LEU A 58 1.99 24.79 3.16
CA LEU A 58 2.65 25.28 4.37
C LEU A 58 3.85 26.18 4.04
N ALA A 59 4.60 25.87 2.98
CA ALA A 59 5.72 26.67 2.52
C ALA A 59 5.30 27.92 1.72
N GLY A 60 4.06 27.95 1.22
CA GLY A 60 3.51 29.03 0.39
C GLY A 60 2.66 30.02 1.18
N GLU A 61 1.39 30.18 0.77
CA GLU A 61 0.43 31.09 1.41
C GLU A 61 0.05 30.66 2.85
N ALA A 62 0.29 29.40 3.20
CA ALA A 62 0.00 28.81 4.51
C ALA A 62 -1.44 29.08 4.98
N ARG A 63 -2.42 28.95 4.08
CA ARG A 63 -3.81 29.31 4.38
C ARG A 63 -4.36 28.39 5.48
N PRO A 64 -4.76 28.92 6.65
CA PRO A 64 -5.13 28.09 7.79
C PRO A 64 -6.28 27.12 7.52
N THR A 65 -7.26 27.55 6.72
CA THR A 65 -8.42 26.72 6.34
C THR A 65 -8.02 25.54 5.46
N MET A 66 -7.10 25.73 4.50
CA MET A 66 -6.57 24.69 3.64
C MET A 66 -5.70 23.71 4.42
N LEU A 67 -4.77 24.22 5.23
CA LEU A 67 -3.91 23.41 6.09
C LEU A 67 -4.72 22.55 7.07
N SER A 68 -5.76 23.13 7.68
CA SER A 68 -6.66 22.39 8.59
C SER A 68 -7.40 21.26 7.86
N ARG A 69 -7.93 21.54 6.65
CA ARG A 69 -8.61 20.53 5.83
C ARG A 69 -7.67 19.39 5.41
N LEU A 70 -6.49 19.72 4.92
CA LEU A 70 -5.48 18.73 4.51
C LEU A 70 -5.02 17.89 5.72
N SER A 71 -4.81 18.52 6.87
CA SER A 71 -4.47 17.80 8.12
C SER A 71 -5.57 16.83 8.55
N ALA A 72 -6.85 17.22 8.41
CA ALA A 72 -7.97 16.36 8.74
C ALA A 72 -8.03 15.12 7.82
N GLU A 73 -7.81 15.31 6.52
CA GLU A 73 -7.79 14.23 5.53
C GLU A 73 -6.59 13.29 5.71
N LEU A 74 -5.40 13.84 6.03
CA LEU A 74 -4.22 13.04 6.38
C LEU A 74 -4.51 12.09 7.54
N ARG A 75 -5.04 12.63 8.66
CA ARG A 75 -5.43 11.81 9.80
C ARG A 75 -6.51 10.79 9.46
N HIS A 76 -7.40 11.10 8.51
CA HIS A 76 -8.41 10.14 8.05
C HIS A 76 -7.75 8.97 7.30
N CYS A 77 -6.84 9.25 6.37
CA CYS A 77 -6.09 8.22 5.64
C CYS A 77 -5.25 7.36 6.59
N GLU A 78 -4.57 7.96 7.56
CA GLU A 78 -3.80 7.26 8.58
C GLU A 78 -4.68 6.31 9.41
N ARG A 79 -5.81 6.81 9.92
CA ARG A 79 -6.78 5.96 10.65
C ARG A 79 -7.31 4.84 9.79
N GLN A 80 -7.66 5.09 8.53
CA GLN A 80 -8.13 4.07 7.62
C GLN A 80 -7.07 2.99 7.38
N SER A 81 -5.80 3.39 7.21
CA SER A 81 -4.69 2.44 7.06
C SER A 81 -4.57 1.55 8.30
N VAL A 82 -4.59 2.13 9.51
CA VAL A 82 -4.52 1.35 10.76
C VAL A 82 -5.70 0.39 10.90
N GLN A 83 -6.93 0.87 10.68
CA GLN A 83 -8.14 0.05 10.76
C GLN A 83 -8.14 -1.12 9.78
N MET A 84 -7.56 -0.95 8.58
CA MET A 84 -7.44 -2.05 7.63
C MET A 84 -6.34 -3.03 8.05
N LEU A 85 -5.24 -2.56 8.62
CA LEU A 85 -4.18 -3.44 9.13
C LEU A 85 -4.61 -4.27 10.35
N GLU A 86 -5.52 -3.78 11.19
CA GLU A 86 -6.13 -4.56 12.27
C GLU A 86 -6.88 -5.82 11.77
N ARG A 87 -7.25 -5.85 10.49
CA ARG A 87 -7.91 -7.00 9.85
C ARG A 87 -6.94 -8.03 9.29
N VAL A 88 -5.64 -7.70 9.25
CA VAL A 88 -4.57 -8.57 8.75
C VAL A 88 -3.98 -9.34 9.93
N ARG A 89 -4.16 -10.65 9.98
CA ARG A 89 -3.61 -11.48 11.05
C ARG A 89 -2.20 -11.93 10.67
N LEU A 90 -1.28 -11.85 11.62
CA LEU A 90 0.10 -12.33 11.47
C LEU A 90 0.37 -13.56 12.35
N THR A 91 -0.68 -14.14 12.94
CA THR A 91 -0.59 -15.25 13.89
C THR A 91 -1.18 -16.54 13.33
N GLU A 92 -0.69 -17.65 13.85
CA GLU A 92 -0.84 -19.05 13.43
C GLU A 92 -2.27 -19.65 13.55
N GLU A 93 -3.34 -18.87 13.39
CA GLU A 93 -4.67 -19.48 13.27
C GLU A 93 -4.72 -20.31 11.98
N LEU A 94 -5.11 -21.60 12.11
CA LEU A 94 -5.06 -22.66 11.08
C LEU A 94 -5.18 -22.16 9.63
N PRO A 95 -4.36 -22.68 8.69
CA PRO A 95 -4.35 -22.22 7.31
C PRO A 95 -5.72 -22.42 6.66
N LYS A 96 -6.45 -21.32 6.46
CA LYS A 96 -7.70 -21.30 5.71
C LYS A 96 -7.41 -21.45 4.22
N SER A 97 -8.31 -22.16 3.52
CA SER A 97 -7.97 -22.98 2.36
C SER A 97 -7.16 -22.30 1.24
N ALA A 98 -6.17 -23.04 0.72
CA ALA A 98 -5.27 -22.68 -0.39
C ALA A 98 -5.96 -22.20 -1.69
N ARG A 99 -7.28 -22.44 -1.83
CA ARG A 99 -8.08 -21.94 -2.95
C ARG A 99 -8.22 -20.41 -2.90
N HIS A 100 -8.37 -19.83 -1.72
CA HIS A 100 -8.53 -18.38 -1.55
C HIS A 100 -7.21 -17.64 -1.79
N GLN A 101 -6.07 -18.23 -1.41
CA GLN A 101 -4.72 -17.71 -1.64
C GLN A 101 -4.41 -17.52 -3.15
N ARG A 102 -4.64 -18.56 -3.99
CA ARG A 102 -4.36 -18.48 -5.46
C ARG A 102 -5.22 -17.45 -6.21
N ALA A 103 -6.46 -17.26 -5.77
CA ALA A 103 -7.37 -16.28 -6.37
C ALA A 103 -6.93 -14.83 -6.10
N ALA A 104 -6.25 -14.59 -4.97
CA ALA A 104 -5.65 -13.29 -4.64
C ALA A 104 -4.48 -12.97 -5.58
N GLN A 105 -3.53 -13.89 -5.74
CA GLN A 105 -2.36 -13.73 -6.61
C GLN A 105 -2.75 -13.31 -8.05
N THR A 106 -3.78 -13.95 -8.60
CA THR A 106 -4.26 -13.72 -9.96
C THR A 106 -4.93 -12.34 -10.14
N ARG A 107 -5.55 -11.77 -9.10
CA ARG A 107 -6.10 -10.41 -9.14
C ARG A 107 -4.99 -9.36 -9.15
N TRP A 108 -3.94 -9.60 -8.37
CA TRP A 108 -2.82 -8.69 -8.24
C TRP A 108 -1.95 -8.58 -9.47
N ASP A 109 -1.66 -9.69 -10.15
CA ASP A 109 -0.94 -9.64 -11.42
C ASP A 109 -1.66 -8.77 -12.44
N ARG A 110 -3.00 -8.74 -12.39
CA ARG A 110 -3.81 -7.87 -13.23
C ARG A 110 -3.77 -6.41 -12.77
N HIS A 111 -3.82 -6.14 -11.46
CA HIS A 111 -3.74 -4.76 -10.95
C HIS A 111 -2.35 -4.13 -11.15
N ARG A 112 -1.28 -4.91 -10.95
CA ARG A 112 0.11 -4.53 -11.22
C ARG A 112 0.30 -4.15 -12.69
N LYS A 113 -0.12 -5.02 -13.62
CA LYS A 113 -0.10 -4.75 -15.06
C LYS A 113 -0.89 -3.49 -15.43
N ARG A 114 -2.03 -3.23 -14.77
CA ARG A 114 -2.84 -2.03 -14.99
C ARG A 114 -2.13 -0.75 -14.49
N ASN A 115 -1.53 -0.80 -13.31
CA ASN A 115 -0.78 0.33 -12.77
C ASN A 115 0.50 0.60 -13.57
N GLU A 116 1.19 -0.44 -14.05
CA GLU A 116 2.32 -0.31 -14.99
C GLU A 116 1.87 0.35 -16.30
N ALA A 117 0.73 -0.08 -16.87
CA ALA A 117 0.16 0.51 -18.08
C ALA A 117 -0.25 1.98 -17.90
N ARG A 118 -0.79 2.35 -16.73
CA ARG A 118 -1.16 3.75 -16.40
C ARG A 118 0.05 4.68 -16.32
N VAL A 119 1.23 4.10 -16.15
CA VAL A 119 2.45 4.81 -15.81
C VAL A 119 3.47 4.81 -16.98
N GLY A 120 3.12 4.18 -18.10
CA GLY A 120 3.92 4.12 -19.32
C GLY A 120 5.06 3.09 -19.25
N PRO A 121 5.46 2.47 -20.39
CA PRO A 121 6.49 1.44 -20.40
C PRO A 121 7.85 2.02 -20.00
N ARG A 122 8.63 1.26 -19.21
CA ARG A 122 10.02 1.61 -18.91
C ARG A 122 10.84 1.57 -20.22
N PRO A 123 11.62 2.60 -20.54
CA PRO A 123 12.55 2.52 -21.66
C PRO A 123 13.57 1.40 -21.38
N GLN A 124 13.66 0.45 -22.30
CA GLN A 124 14.69 -0.58 -22.29
C GLN A 124 16.04 0.11 -22.55
N GLN A 125 16.97 0.02 -21.59
CA GLN A 125 18.33 0.46 -21.83
C GLN A 125 19.00 -0.56 -22.76
N VAL A 126 19.24 -0.13 -24.00
CA VAL A 126 20.06 -0.86 -24.97
C VAL A 126 21.51 -0.66 -24.55
N GLY A 127 22.17 -1.76 -24.18
CA GLY A 127 23.59 -1.76 -23.81
C GLY A 127 24.47 -1.39 -25.00
N SER A 128 25.48 -0.56 -24.73
CA SER A 128 26.66 -0.36 -25.59
C SER A 128 27.77 -1.31 -25.17
#